data_AF-A0A2N0NSK0-F1
#
_entry.id   AF-A0A2N0NSK0-F1
#
_cell.length_a   1.000
_cell.length_b   1.000
_cell.length_c   1.000
_cell.angle_alpha   90.00
_cell.angle_beta   90.00
_cell.angle_gamma   90.00
#
_symmetry.space_group_name_H-M   'P 1'
#
loop_
_entity.id
_entity.type
_entity.pdbx_description
1 polymer ?
#
loop_
_entity_poly.entity_id
_entity_poly.type
_entity_poly.pdbx_seq_one_letter_code
_entity_poly.pdbx_strand_id
1 'polypeptide(L)' 'LATWIAADDLPFTTVESPEFGYLINICNPSARIPTADTVKNDILKIFKNYQTKIQNLLQNVPGKISFALDAWTSPN' A
#
# COMPACT_ATOMS: atom_id res chain seq x y z
N LEU A 1 -6.82 -2.58 -6.73
CA LEU A 1 -7.18 -2.80 -5.32
C LEU A 1 -6.09 -2.32 -4.38
N ALA A 2 -4.92 -2.97 -4.31
CA ALA A 2 -3.81 -2.55 -3.43
C ALA A 2 -3.43 -1.06 -3.57
N THR A 3 -3.28 -0.57 -4.80
CA THR A 3 -3.01 0.87 -5.06
C THR A 3 -4.13 1.78 -4.59
N TRP A 4 -5.40 1.40 -4.79
CA TRP A 4 -6.55 2.19 -4.36
C TRP A 4 -6.60 2.27 -2.83
N ILE A 5 -6.51 1.12 -2.15
CA ILE A 5 -6.49 1.04 -0.68
C ILE A 5 -5.35 1.87 -0.09
N ALA A 6 -4.13 1.80 -0.67
CA ALA A 6 -2.99 2.55 -0.18
C ALA A 6 -3.05 4.06 -0.51
N ALA A 7 -3.62 4.45 -1.65
CA ALA A 7 -3.70 5.85 -2.06
C ALA A 7 -4.73 6.63 -1.23
N ASP A 8 -5.83 5.98 -0.86
CA ASP A 8 -6.95 6.60 -0.12
C ASP A 8 -6.85 6.35 1.40
N ASP A 9 -5.75 5.76 1.88
CA ASP A 9 -5.51 5.37 3.29
C ASP A 9 -6.65 4.57 3.91
N LEU A 10 -7.19 3.61 3.14
CA LEU A 10 -8.32 2.80 3.55
C LEU A 10 -7.88 1.60 4.41
N PRO A 11 -8.72 1.15 5.37
CA PRO A 11 -8.47 -0.09 6.09
C PRO A 11 -8.36 -1.28 5.13
N PHE A 12 -7.46 -2.23 5.41
CA PHE A 12 -7.33 -3.44 4.56
C PHE A 12 -8.61 -4.28 4.54
N THR A 13 -9.40 -4.23 5.61
CA THR A 13 -10.70 -4.88 5.76
C THR A 13 -11.79 -4.28 4.88
N THR A 14 -11.53 -3.16 4.18
CA THR A 14 -12.49 -2.56 3.23
C THR A 14 -12.98 -3.58 2.19
N VAL A 15 -12.12 -4.51 1.78
CA VAL A 15 -12.45 -5.53 0.78
C VAL A 15 -13.32 -6.67 1.33
N GLU A 16 -13.47 -6.74 2.65
CA GLU A 16 -14.25 -7.76 3.37
C GLU A 16 -15.66 -7.25 3.73
N SER A 17 -15.97 -5.98 3.43
CA SER A 17 -17.32 -5.45 3.55
C SER A 17 -18.29 -6.23 2.62
N PRO A 18 -19.46 -6.66 3.14
CA PRO A 18 -20.50 -7.27 2.32
C PRO A 18 -20.96 -6.37 1.17
N GLU A 19 -21.04 -5.06 1.39
CA GLU A 19 -21.45 -4.07 0.40
C GLU A 19 -20.43 -3.94 -0.73
N PHE A 20 -19.14 -3.96 -0.40
CA PHE A 20 -18.08 -4.05 -1.40
C PHE A 20 -18.22 -5.33 -2.21
N GLY A 21 -18.46 -6.46 -1.54
CA GLY A 21 -18.67 -7.74 -2.21
C GLY A 21 -19.86 -7.75 -3.16
N TYR A 22 -20.97 -7.14 -2.74
CA TYR A 22 -22.16 -6.97 -3.57
C TYR A 22 -21.86 -6.13 -4.81
N LEU A 23 -21.16 -5.00 -4.65
CA LEU A 23 -20.77 -4.13 -5.77
C LEU A 23 -19.89 -4.88 -6.78
N ILE A 24 -18.86 -5.58 -6.31
CA ILE A 24 -17.98 -6.36 -7.18
C ILE A 24 -18.74 -7.46 -7.90
N ASN A 25 -19.67 -8.14 -7.23
CA ASN A 25 -20.51 -9.18 -7.85
C ASN A 25 -21.43 -8.61 -8.95
N ILE A 26 -21.97 -7.40 -8.79
CA ILE A 26 -22.72 -6.72 -9.86
C ILE A 26 -21.82 -6.47 -11.08
N CYS A 27 -20.61 -5.97 -10.84
CA CYS A 27 -19.68 -5.64 -11.92
C CYS A 27 -19.13 -6.89 -12.63
N ASN A 28 -18.81 -7.94 -11.87
CA ASN A 28 -18.29 -9.20 -12.38
C ASN A 28 -18.58 -10.35 -11.39
N PRO A 29 -19.61 -11.17 -11.64
CA PRO A 29 -19.97 -12.29 -10.76
C PRO A 29 -18.89 -13.37 -10.62
N SER A 30 -17.94 -13.43 -11.55
CA SER A 30 -16.83 -14.39 -11.51
C SER A 30 -15.59 -13.85 -10.79
N ALA A 31 -15.61 -12.59 -10.34
CA ALA A 31 -14.49 -11.98 -9.65
C ALA A 31 -14.29 -12.63 -8.28
N ARG A 32 -13.04 -12.95 -7.96
CA ARG A 32 -12.64 -13.39 -6.61
C ARG A 32 -12.14 -12.18 -5.84
N ILE A 33 -12.77 -11.93 -4.70
CA ILE A 33 -12.38 -10.84 -3.81
C ILE A 33 -11.25 -11.36 -2.91
N PRO A 34 -10.10 -10.68 -2.86
CA PRO A 34 -9.00 -11.07 -1.98
C PRO A 34 -9.34 -10.75 -0.53
N THR A 35 -8.66 -11.43 0.40
CA THR A 35 -8.75 -11.14 1.84
C THR A 35 -7.95 -9.88 2.20
N ALA A 36 -8.22 -9.30 3.38
CA ALA A 36 -7.43 -8.18 3.91
C ALA A 36 -5.93 -8.51 3.97
N ASP A 37 -5.57 -9.74 4.34
CA ASP A 37 -4.18 -10.21 4.36
C ASP A 37 -3.55 -10.24 2.97
N THR A 38 -4.31 -10.62 1.96
CA THR A 38 -3.83 -10.61 0.57
C THR A 38 -3.56 -9.17 0.12
N VAL A 39 -4.47 -8.25 0.41
CA VAL A 39 -4.29 -6.81 0.13
C VAL A 39 -3.06 -6.26 0.83
N LYS A 40 -2.90 -6.53 2.14
CA LYS A 40 -1.72 -6.15 2.92
C LYS A 40 -0.43 -6.66 2.27
N ASN A 41 -0.40 -7.94 1.89
CA ASN A 41 0.77 -8.54 1.25
C ASN A 41 1.10 -7.90 -0.10
N ASP A 42 0.09 -7.55 -0.89
CA ASP A 42 0.30 -6.88 -2.17
C ASP A 42 0.79 -5.44 -2.01
N ILE A 43 0.26 -4.69 -1.03
CA ILE A 43 0.79 -3.36 -0.67
C ILE A 43 2.24 -3.47 -0.22
N LEU A 44 2.58 -4.45 0.63
CA LEU A 44 3.97 -4.67 1.07
C LEU A 44 4.91 -5.01 -0.09
N LYS A 45 4.47 -5.80 -1.08
CA LYS A 45 5.27 -6.06 -2.29
C LYS A 45 5.51 -4.78 -3.09
N ILE A 46 4.46 -3.98 -3.29
CA ILE A 46 4.57 -2.68 -3.98
C ILE A 46 5.56 -1.78 -3.25
N PHE A 47 5.41 -1.64 -1.92
CA PHE A 47 6.33 -0.87 -1.09
C PHE A 47 7.78 -1.32 -1.25
N LYS A 48 8.05 -2.63 -1.13
CA LYS A 48 9.42 -3.17 -1.28
C LYS A 48 10.01 -2.85 -2.66
N ASN A 49 9.22 -2.96 -3.71
CA ASN A 49 9.67 -2.61 -5.07
C ASN A 49 10.05 -1.13 -5.17
N TYR A 50 9.26 -0.22 -4.59
CA TYR A 50 9.59 1.21 -4.54
C TYR A 50 10.79 1.49 -3.65
N GLN A 51 10.89 0.83 -2.50
CA GLN A 51 12.02 0.94 -1.59
C GLN A 51 13.32 0.58 -2.31
N THR A 52 13.37 -0.54 -3.04
CA THR A 52 14.55 -0.92 -3.84
C THR A 52 14.88 0.12 -4.92
N LYS A 53 13.87 0.68 -5.60
CA LYS A 53 14.08 1.75 -6.58
C LYS A 53 14.69 3.00 -5.94
N ILE A 54 14.17 3.43 -4.80
CA ILE A 54 14.69 4.59 -4.06
C ILE A 54 16.10 4.32 -3.53
N GLN A 55 16.36 3.12 -3.00
CA GLN A 55 17.72 2.72 -2.60
C GLN A 55 18.71 2.83 -3.75
N ASN A 56 18.37 2.27 -4.92
CA ASN A 56 19.21 2.36 -6.11
C ASN A 56 19.39 3.81 -6.56
N LEU A 57 18.33 4.63 -6.51
CA LEU A 57 18.42 6.05 -6.84
C LEU A 57 19.42 6.76 -5.92
N LEU A 58 19.29 6.58 -4.60
CA LEU A 58 20.14 7.22 -3.60
C LEU A 58 21.61 6.75 -3.69
N GLN A 59 21.84 5.46 -3.94
CA GLN A 59 23.20 4.91 -4.08
C GLN A 59 23.94 5.46 -5.30
N ASN A 60 23.21 5.82 -6.36
CA ASN A 60 23.80 6.28 -7.62
C ASN A 60 23.87 7.82 -7.74
N VAL A 61 23.50 8.59 -6.71
CA VAL A 61 23.60 10.06 -6.77
C VAL A 61 25.06 10.48 -6.80
N PRO A 62 25.53 11.22 -7.84
CA PRO A 62 26.86 11.79 -7.84
C PRO A 62 26.86 13.02 -6.93
N GLY A 63 27.25 12.85 -5.66
CA GLY A 63 27.37 13.96 -4.71
C GLY A 63 27.01 13.61 -3.28
N LYS A 64 26.80 14.65 -2.47
CA LYS A 64 26.38 14.51 -1.06
C LYS A 64 24.85 14.49 -0.98
N ILE A 65 24.32 13.64 -0.11
CA ILE A 65 22.90 13.58 0.24
C ILE A 65 22.76 14.08 1.68
N SER A 66 21.85 15.03 1.90
CA SER A 66 21.50 15.51 3.24
C SER A 66 20.19 14.87 3.67
N PHE A 67 20.14 14.38 4.91
CA PHE A 67 18.92 13.87 5.54
C PHE A 67 18.50 14.82 6.65
N ALA A 68 17.24 15.25 6.62
CA ALA A 68 16.60 15.91 7.76
C ALA A 68 15.69 14.88 8.44
N LEU A 69 15.76 14.80 9.76
CA LEU A 69 14.98 13.88 10.57
C LEU A 69 14.08 14.69 11.49
N ASP A 70 12.79 14.38 11.48
CA ASP A 70 11.85 14.85 12.50
C ASP A 70 11.80 13.83 13.63
N ALA A 71 12.08 14.28 14.86
CA ALA A 71 12.22 13.45 16.06
C ALA A 71 11.08 13.71 17.05
N TRP A 72 9.93 14.18 16.57
CA TRP A 72 8.74 14.37 17.40
C TRP A 72 8.23 13.06 18.02
N THR A 73 7.74 13.13 19.25
CA THR A 73 7.11 12.01 19.98
C THR A 73 5.68 12.37 20.37
N SER A 74 4.76 11.43 20.19
CA SER A 74 3.39 11.54 20.70
C SER A 74 3.31 11.02 22.15
N PRO A 75 2.57 11.68 23.05
CA PRO A 75 2.20 11.07 24.32
C PRO A 75 1.27 9.87 24.09
N ASN A 76 1.52 8.78 24.82
CA ASN A 76 0.72 7.55 24.81
C ASN A 76 -0.66 7.78 25.45
#